data_AF-A0A344UPK1-F1
#
_entry.id   AF-A0A344UPK1-F1
#
_cell.length_a   1.000
_cell.length_b   1.000
_cell.length_c   1.000
_cell.angle_alpha   90.00
_cell.angle_beta   90.00
_cell.angle_gamma   90.00
#
_symmetry.space_group_name_H-M   'P 1'
#
loop_
_entity.id
_entity.type
_entity.pdbx_description
1 polymer ?
#
loop_
_entity_poly.entity_id
_entity_poly.type
_entity_poly.pdbx_seq_one_letter_code
_entity_poly.pdbx_strand_id
1 'polypeptide(L)'
;MPGVVVNTFWDLGADDSTSIWFHQQVGMEHRFIRFHEDSGEDLSHYVKYLQDTGYVFGRHYLPHDATHKRLSADGNKSIEDQLLELGLRNTEIVPRIDNIQSGINVRAVLPHCYFDEAGCKDGIRHLDQYRKEWDARLGVWKSQPRHDEHSHAADAFRQFAQRFDDVLRAQHPPSKRRAANHRVV
;
A
#
# COMPACT_ATOMS: atom_id res chain seq x y z
N MET A 1 12.27 -0.89 -17.45
CA MET A 1 12.69 0.02 -18.54
C MET A 1 13.70 1.02 -18.00
N PRO A 2 14.82 1.27 -18.69
CA PRO A 2 15.78 2.27 -18.25
C PRO A 2 15.13 3.66 -18.16
N GLY A 3 15.32 4.37 -17.05
CA GLY A 3 14.90 5.77 -16.88
C GLY A 3 13.51 6.03 -16.29
N VAL A 4 12.70 5.00 -16.03
CA VAL A 4 11.41 5.16 -15.33
C VAL A 4 11.61 4.97 -13.84
N VAL A 5 11.23 5.97 -13.04
CA VAL A 5 11.35 5.90 -11.57
C VAL A 5 10.45 4.80 -11.00
N VAL A 6 10.91 4.19 -9.91
CA VAL A 6 10.19 3.14 -9.20
C VAL A 6 9.65 3.71 -7.89
N ASN A 7 8.34 3.68 -7.73
CA ASN A 7 7.70 3.94 -6.44
C ASN A 7 7.59 2.63 -5.67
N THR A 8 7.50 2.72 -4.35
CA THR A 8 7.26 1.52 -3.52
C THR A 8 6.10 1.71 -2.57
N PHE A 9 5.33 0.66 -2.33
CA PHE A 9 4.24 0.64 -1.35
C PHE A 9 4.52 -0.42 -0.30
N TRP A 10 4.51 -0.01 0.96
CA TRP A 10 4.94 -0.83 2.09
C TRP A 10 3.76 -1.24 2.97
N ASP A 11 3.84 -2.45 3.51
CA ASP A 11 3.16 -2.88 4.74
C ASP A 11 4.23 -3.25 5.76
N LEU A 12 4.17 -2.65 6.95
CA LEU A 12 5.20 -2.77 7.98
C LEU A 12 4.68 -3.63 9.13
N GLY A 13 4.88 -4.94 9.05
CA GLY A 13 4.61 -5.85 10.16
C GLY A 13 5.66 -5.72 11.26
N ALA A 14 5.31 -5.10 12.39
CA ALA A 14 6.26 -4.93 13.51
C ALA A 14 6.62 -6.25 14.23
N ASP A 15 5.69 -7.22 14.22
CA ASP A 15 5.82 -8.59 14.73
C ASP A 15 5.52 -9.64 13.62
N ASP A 16 5.30 -9.16 12.39
CA ASP A 16 4.85 -9.94 11.22
C ASP A 16 5.80 -9.73 10.01
N SER A 17 5.37 -10.11 8.81
CA SER A 17 6.13 -9.91 7.57
C SER A 17 6.06 -8.45 7.10
N THR A 18 7.15 -7.93 6.55
CA THR A 18 7.17 -6.65 5.82
C THR A 18 7.04 -6.92 4.34
N SER A 19 6.11 -6.23 3.68
CA SER A 19 5.71 -6.46 2.30
C SER A 19 5.92 -5.19 1.47
N ILE A 20 6.58 -5.30 0.30
CA ILE A 20 6.95 -4.16 -0.55
C ILE A 20 6.60 -4.43 -2.01
N TRP A 21 5.70 -3.61 -2.57
CA TRP A 21 5.41 -3.58 -4.00
C TRP A 21 6.24 -2.52 -4.72
N PHE A 22 6.81 -2.87 -5.87
CA PHE A 22 7.57 -1.96 -6.72
C PHE A 22 6.76 -1.58 -7.95
N HIS A 23 6.49 -0.30 -8.11
CA HIS A 23 5.53 0.25 -9.07
C HIS A 23 6.18 1.27 -9.99
N GLN A 24 5.82 1.23 -11.26
CA GLN A 24 6.13 2.24 -12.27
C GLN A 24 4.82 2.77 -12.87
N GLN A 25 4.72 4.08 -13.03
CA GLN A 25 3.66 4.69 -13.84
C GLN A 25 4.20 4.97 -15.23
N VAL A 26 3.60 4.35 -16.25
CA VAL A 26 3.95 4.57 -17.66
C VAL A 26 2.70 4.97 -18.42
N GLY A 27 2.59 6.26 -18.74
CA GLY A 27 1.34 6.80 -19.28
C GLY A 27 0.17 6.60 -18.30
N MET A 28 -0.84 5.83 -18.74
CA MET A 28 -2.01 5.48 -17.93
C MET A 28 -1.90 4.11 -17.24
N GLU A 29 -0.79 3.41 -17.43
CA GLU A 29 -0.60 2.05 -16.91
C GLU A 29 0.13 2.06 -15.57
N HIS A 30 -0.36 1.25 -14.63
CA HIS A 30 0.31 0.97 -13.37
C HIS A 30 1.02 -0.36 -13.45
N ARG A 31 2.35 -0.33 -13.60
CA ARG A 31 3.17 -1.53 -13.80
C ARG A 31 3.85 -1.92 -12.49
N PHE A 32 3.48 -3.07 -11.95
CA PHE A 32 4.14 -3.70 -10.82
C PHE A 32 5.23 -4.61 -11.35
N ILE A 33 6.48 -4.25 -11.07
CA ILE A 33 7.66 -4.88 -11.66
C ILE A 33 8.36 -5.85 -10.71
N ARG A 34 8.05 -5.74 -9.41
CA ARG A 34 8.60 -6.59 -8.37
C ARG A 34 7.72 -6.57 -7.14
N PHE A 35 7.73 -7.67 -6.42
CA PHE A 35 7.25 -7.79 -5.06
C PHE A 35 8.37 -8.40 -4.20
N HIS A 36 8.49 -7.93 -2.97
CA HIS A 36 9.40 -8.50 -1.99
C HIS A 36 8.70 -8.55 -0.63
N GLU A 37 8.81 -9.68 0.04
CA GLU A 37 8.32 -9.89 1.39
C GLU A 37 9.36 -10.70 2.16
N ASP A 38 9.60 -10.30 3.41
CA ASP A 38 10.40 -11.07 4.36
C ASP A 38 9.87 -10.85 5.79
N SER A 39 10.34 -11.65 6.74
CA SER A 39 9.87 -11.65 8.14
C SER A 39 11.04 -11.76 9.11
N GLY A 40 10.93 -11.08 10.26
CA GLY A 40 11.96 -11.14 11.32
C GLY A 40 13.24 -10.35 11.02
N GLU A 41 13.31 -9.66 9.89
CA GLU A 41 14.43 -8.81 9.48
C GLU A 41 14.27 -7.37 9.99
N ASP A 42 15.39 -6.67 10.16
CA ASP A 42 15.40 -5.25 10.56
C ASP A 42 15.18 -4.30 9.37
N LEU A 43 14.93 -3.01 9.65
CA LEU A 43 14.72 -2.00 8.60
C LEU A 43 15.93 -1.84 7.65
N SER A 44 17.15 -2.13 8.13
CA SER A 44 18.37 -2.00 7.35
C SER A 44 18.46 -3.06 6.25
N HIS A 45 17.96 -4.27 6.52
CA HIS A 45 17.79 -5.33 5.53
C HIS A 45 17.00 -4.81 4.31
N TYR A 46 15.81 -4.25 4.55
CA TYR A 46 14.94 -3.79 3.47
C TYR A 46 15.56 -2.62 2.70
N VAL A 47 16.16 -1.65 3.40
CA VAL A 47 16.84 -0.52 2.73
C VAL A 47 18.00 -1.02 1.85
N LYS A 48 18.79 -1.98 2.33
CA LYS A 48 19.84 -2.62 1.54
C LYS A 48 19.26 -3.34 0.33
N TYR A 49 18.19 -4.12 0.51
CA TYR A 49 17.52 -4.80 -0.60
C TYR A 49 17.10 -3.82 -1.69
N LEU A 50 16.49 -2.68 -1.31
CA LEU A 50 16.14 -1.61 -2.23
C LEU A 50 17.38 -1.09 -2.99
N GLN A 51 18.47 -0.78 -2.30
CA GLN A 51 19.70 -0.30 -2.92
C GLN A 51 20.29 -1.31 -3.91
N ASP A 52 20.32 -2.60 -3.54
CA ASP A 52 20.85 -3.68 -4.37
C ASP A 52 20.04 -3.89 -5.66
N THR A 53 18.78 -3.44 -5.73
CA THR A 53 18.00 -3.53 -6.97
C THR A 53 18.57 -2.69 -8.11
N GLY A 54 19.35 -1.66 -7.80
CA GLY A 54 19.86 -0.69 -8.78
C GLY A 54 18.78 0.19 -9.42
N TYR A 55 17.56 0.19 -8.88
CA TYR A 55 16.48 1.04 -9.38
C TYR A 55 16.68 2.51 -8.99
N VAL A 56 16.19 3.40 -9.85
CA VAL A 56 16.04 4.81 -9.50
C VAL A 56 14.69 4.97 -8.81
N PHE A 57 14.71 5.26 -7.51
CA PHE A 57 13.48 5.37 -6.72
C PHE A 57 12.85 6.77 -6.81
N GLY A 58 11.52 6.78 -6.89
CA GLY A 58 10.67 7.95 -6.81
C GLY A 58 10.23 8.20 -5.37
N ARG A 59 9.00 7.77 -5.03
CA ARG A 59 8.42 7.89 -3.70
C ARG A 59 8.28 6.54 -2.99
N HIS A 60 8.45 6.54 -1.67
CA HIS A 60 8.17 5.39 -0.82
C HIS A 60 6.94 5.67 0.03
N TYR A 61 5.84 4.98 -0.29
CA TYR A 61 4.58 5.10 0.40
C TYR A 61 4.56 4.18 1.61
N LEU A 62 4.64 4.79 2.79
CA LEU A 62 4.64 4.09 4.07
C LEU A 62 3.23 4.12 4.68
N PRO A 63 2.85 3.11 5.46
CA PRO A 63 1.57 3.11 6.16
C PRO A 63 1.54 4.11 7.32
N HIS A 64 0.33 4.52 7.73
CA HIS A 64 0.10 5.55 8.74
C HIS A 64 0.83 5.30 10.08
N ASP A 65 0.96 4.03 10.46
CA ASP A 65 1.62 3.54 11.66
C ASP A 65 3.15 3.61 11.58
N ALA A 66 3.74 3.87 10.40
CA ALA A 66 5.16 4.18 10.29
C ALA A 66 5.56 5.43 11.10
N THR A 67 4.59 6.30 11.41
CA THR A 67 4.77 7.49 12.26
C THR A 67 4.76 7.17 13.76
N HIS A 68 4.36 5.96 14.16
CA HIS A 68 4.31 5.57 15.56
C HIS A 68 5.73 5.44 16.11
N LYS A 69 5.99 6.16 17.20
CA LYS A 69 7.27 6.12 17.90
C LYS A 69 7.38 4.82 18.69
N ARG A 70 8.47 4.09 18.47
CA ARG A 70 8.85 2.96 19.33
C ARG A 70 9.87 3.47 20.36
N LEU A 71 9.78 2.93 21.58
CA LEU A 71 10.81 3.11 22.60
C LEU A 71 12.05 2.32 22.16
N SER A 72 12.94 2.96 21.43
CA SER A 72 14.24 2.42 21.04
C SER A 72 15.33 2.90 22.01
N ALA A 73 16.42 2.14 22.10
CA ALA A 73 17.57 2.50 22.93
C ALA A 73 18.16 3.87 22.56
N ASP A 74 18.03 4.28 21.29
CA ASP A 74 18.49 5.56 20.73
C ASP A 74 17.43 6.67 20.75
N GLY A 75 16.37 6.51 21.56
CA GLY A 75 15.30 7.48 21.75
C GLY A 75 13.96 7.09 21.12
N ASN A 76 12.98 7.99 21.23
CA ASN A 76 11.59 7.77 20.80
C ASN A 76 11.44 8.13 19.31
N LYS A 77 11.91 7.25 18.42
CA LYS A 77 11.90 7.43 16.96
C LYS A 77 10.76 6.64 16.31
N SER A 78 10.19 7.20 15.25
CA SER A 78 9.23 6.49 14.41
C SER A 78 9.92 5.51 13.46
N ILE A 79 9.18 4.64 12.78
CA ILE A 79 9.76 3.77 11.73
C ILE A 79 10.21 4.64 10.54
N GLU A 80 9.44 5.68 10.21
CA GLU A 80 9.85 6.64 9.17
C GLU A 80 11.18 7.31 9.51
N ASP A 81 11.37 7.79 10.75
CA ASP A 81 12.63 8.40 11.18
C ASP A 81 13.81 7.44 11.00
N GLN A 82 13.64 6.17 11.38
CA GLN A 82 14.66 5.14 11.23
C GLN A 82 14.99 4.85 9.75
N LEU A 83 13.97 4.75 8.89
CA LEU A 83 14.16 4.55 7.44
C LEU A 83 14.90 5.74 6.81
N LEU A 84 14.59 6.98 7.23
CA LEU A 84 15.31 8.18 6.81
C LEU A 84 16.78 8.15 7.25
N GLU A 85 17.07 7.73 8.48
CA GLU A 85 18.45 7.60 8.96
C GLU A 85 19.25 6.55 8.18
N LEU A 86 18.60 5.46 7.78
CA LEU A 86 19.18 4.39 6.96
C LEU A 86 19.39 4.79 5.50
N GLY A 87 18.94 5.99 5.09
CA GLY A 87 19.18 6.53 3.76
C GLY A 87 18.00 6.43 2.80
N LEU A 88 16.84 5.95 3.24
CA LEU A 88 15.61 6.08 2.46
C LEU A 88 15.27 7.57 2.33
N ARG A 89 14.77 8.00 1.18
CA ARG A 89 14.44 9.41 0.88
C ARG A 89 13.08 9.47 0.22
N ASN A 90 12.41 10.61 0.23
CA ASN A 90 11.09 10.80 -0.41
C ASN A 90 10.00 9.84 0.13
N THR A 91 9.92 9.69 1.45
CA THR A 91 8.83 8.96 2.10
C THR A 91 7.53 9.79 2.06
N GLU A 92 6.40 9.11 1.91
CA GLU A 92 5.06 9.69 2.00
C GLU A 92 4.18 8.78 2.85
N ILE A 93 3.62 9.31 3.93
CA ILE A 93 2.70 8.57 4.78
C ILE A 93 1.32 8.52 4.12
N VAL A 94 0.84 7.32 3.85
CA VAL A 94 -0.52 7.08 3.36
C VAL A 94 -1.49 7.10 4.55
N PRO A 95 -2.51 7.99 4.55
CA PRO A 95 -3.46 8.10 5.66
C PRO A 95 -4.24 6.81 5.88
N ARG A 96 -4.64 6.56 7.12
CA ARG A 96 -5.55 5.46 7.44
C ARG A 96 -6.94 5.76 6.89
N ILE A 97 -7.50 4.86 6.09
CA ILE A 97 -8.92 4.89 5.70
C ILE A 97 -9.69 3.68 6.26
N ASP A 98 -11.01 3.81 6.35
CA ASP A 98 -11.88 2.72 6.81
C ASP A 98 -11.83 1.50 5.89
N ASN A 99 -11.66 0.32 6.49
CA ASN A 99 -11.41 -0.95 5.80
C ASN A 99 -12.44 -1.34 4.72
N ILE A 100 -13.68 -0.84 4.83
CA ILE A 100 -14.74 -1.11 3.83
C ILE A 100 -14.44 -0.37 2.52
N GLN A 101 -13.95 0.87 2.60
CA GLN A 101 -13.63 1.67 1.41
C GLN A 101 -12.38 1.12 0.72
N SER A 102 -11.39 0.67 1.48
CA SER A 102 -10.13 0.11 0.96
C SER A 102 -10.34 -1.09 0.03
N GLY A 103 -11.27 -1.99 0.38
CA GLY A 103 -11.57 -3.18 -0.43
C GLY A 103 -12.35 -2.89 -1.73
N ILE A 104 -13.08 -1.78 -1.78
CA ILE A 104 -13.75 -1.30 -3.01
C ILE A 104 -12.72 -0.67 -3.94
N ASN A 105 -11.79 0.11 -3.38
CA ASN A 105 -10.76 0.83 -4.14
C ASN A 105 -9.80 -0.12 -4.88
N VAL A 106 -9.41 -1.24 -4.25
CA VAL A 106 -8.53 -2.25 -4.91
C VAL A 106 -9.16 -2.82 -6.18
N ARG A 107 -10.45 -3.19 -6.14
CA ARG A 107 -11.13 -3.76 -7.32
C ARG A 107 -11.25 -2.76 -8.46
N ALA A 108 -11.37 -1.47 -8.14
CA ALA A 108 -11.47 -0.41 -9.14
C ALA A 108 -10.14 -0.15 -9.85
N VAL A 109 -9.00 -0.30 -9.14
CA VAL A 109 -7.68 -0.02 -9.73
C VAL A 109 -7.04 -1.24 -10.42
N LEU A 110 -7.37 -2.47 -10.00
CA LEU A 110 -6.79 -3.70 -10.57
C LEU A 110 -6.84 -3.78 -12.11
N PRO A 111 -7.93 -3.37 -12.81
CA PRO A 111 -7.97 -3.38 -14.28
C PRO A 111 -6.94 -2.46 -14.95
N HIS A 112 -6.37 -1.50 -14.21
CA HIS A 112 -5.33 -0.59 -14.68
C HIS A 112 -3.91 -1.06 -14.30
N CYS A 113 -3.80 -2.21 -13.63
CA CYS A 113 -2.56 -2.77 -13.11
C CYS A 113 -2.03 -3.89 -14.00
N TYR A 114 -0.73 -3.84 -14.28
CA TYR A 114 0.01 -4.87 -15.01
C TYR A 114 1.11 -5.41 -14.10
N PHE A 115 1.17 -6.72 -13.94
CA PHE A 115 2.15 -7.37 -13.06
C PHE A 115 3.19 -8.11 -13.89
N ASP A 116 4.46 -7.93 -13.57
CA ASP A 116 5.52 -8.78 -14.07
C ASP A 116 5.40 -10.18 -13.45
N GLU A 117 5.15 -11.20 -14.27
CA GLU A 117 4.82 -12.54 -13.78
C GLU A 117 5.94 -13.14 -12.91
N ALA A 118 7.20 -12.91 -13.26
CA ALA A 118 8.34 -13.44 -12.53
C ALA A 118 8.65 -12.62 -11.28
N GLY A 119 8.74 -11.30 -11.41
CA GLY A 119 9.09 -10.37 -10.35
C GLY A 119 8.00 -10.21 -9.30
N CYS A 120 6.74 -10.45 -9.65
CA CYS A 120 5.60 -10.35 -8.75
C CYS A 120 4.97 -11.70 -8.40
N LYS A 121 5.60 -12.83 -8.73
CA LYS A 121 5.04 -14.17 -8.54
C LYS A 121 4.42 -14.39 -7.16
N ASP A 122 5.19 -14.08 -6.10
CA ASP A 122 4.70 -14.27 -4.73
C ASP A 122 3.57 -13.29 -4.40
N GLY A 123 3.73 -12.02 -4.74
CA GLY A 123 2.69 -11.00 -4.52
C GLY A 123 1.37 -11.34 -5.23
N ILE A 124 1.42 -11.85 -6.46
CA ILE A 124 0.25 -12.35 -7.21
C ILE A 124 -0.41 -13.50 -6.44
N ARG A 125 0.37 -14.46 -5.93
CA ARG A 125 -0.13 -15.56 -5.11
C ARG A 125 -0.88 -15.03 -3.87
N HIS A 126 -0.37 -14.01 -3.19
CA HIS A 126 -1.07 -13.42 -2.04
C HIS A 126 -2.36 -12.70 -2.47
N LEU A 127 -2.34 -11.93 -3.56
CA LEU A 127 -3.54 -11.25 -4.08
C LEU A 127 -4.65 -12.24 -4.49
N ASP A 128 -4.30 -13.37 -5.10
CA ASP A 128 -5.26 -14.41 -5.51
C ASP A 128 -5.93 -15.11 -4.31
N GLN A 129 -5.24 -15.18 -3.17
CA GLN A 129 -5.72 -15.89 -1.98
C GLN A 129 -6.43 -14.97 -0.97
N TYR A 130 -6.30 -13.65 -1.16
CA TYR A 130 -6.90 -12.63 -0.33
C TYR A 130 -8.44 -12.68 -0.41
N ARG A 131 -9.08 -12.97 0.72
CA ARG A 131 -10.53 -13.21 0.80
C ARG A 131 -11.14 -12.66 2.08
N LYS A 132 -12.46 -12.46 2.06
CA LYS A 132 -13.23 -12.17 3.29
C LYS A 132 -13.31 -13.42 4.16
N GLU A 133 -13.41 -13.21 5.46
CA GLU A 133 -13.66 -14.30 6.41
C GLU A 133 -15.18 -14.53 6.57
N TRP A 134 -15.62 -15.79 6.58
CA TRP A 134 -17.01 -16.16 6.84
C TRP A 134 -17.25 -16.33 8.34
N ASP A 135 -18.24 -15.64 8.90
CA ASP A 135 -18.71 -15.89 10.26
C ASP A 135 -19.82 -16.95 10.23
N ALA A 136 -19.45 -18.20 10.54
CA ALA A 136 -20.39 -19.31 10.55
C ALA A 136 -21.48 -19.19 11.62
N ARG A 137 -21.25 -18.43 12.69
CA ARG A 137 -22.22 -18.24 13.78
C ARG A 137 -23.31 -17.25 13.39
N LEU A 138 -22.91 -16.18 12.70
CA LEU A 138 -23.83 -15.13 12.27
C LEU A 138 -24.38 -15.36 10.85
N GLY A 139 -23.81 -16.31 10.09
CA GLY A 139 -24.22 -16.61 8.73
C GLY A 139 -23.95 -15.45 7.75
N VAL A 140 -22.90 -14.66 8.01
CA VAL A 140 -22.54 -13.49 7.22
C VAL A 140 -21.03 -13.44 6.96
N TRP A 141 -20.63 -12.83 5.84
CA TRP A 141 -19.23 -12.47 5.62
C TRP A 141 -18.85 -11.32 6.55
N LYS A 142 -17.71 -11.45 7.22
CA LYS A 142 -17.16 -10.35 8.02
C LYS A 142 -16.88 -9.15 7.11
N SER A 143 -17.01 -7.96 7.69
CA SER A 143 -16.65 -6.71 7.02
C SER A 143 -15.16 -6.61 6.75
N GLN A 144 -14.35 -7.25 7.60
CA GLN A 144 -12.90 -7.30 7.49
C GLN A 144 -12.44 -8.52 6.66
N PRO A 145 -11.36 -8.35 5.87
CA PRO A 145 -10.71 -9.47 5.22
C PRO A 145 -10.16 -10.44 6.26
N ARG A 146 -9.92 -11.69 5.84
CA ARG A 146 -9.18 -12.65 6.66
C ARG A 146 -7.75 -12.12 6.85
N HIS A 147 -7.31 -12.03 8.10
CA HIS A 147 -5.93 -11.69 8.43
C HIS A 147 -5.13 -13.00 8.50
N ASP A 148 -4.31 -13.21 7.48
CA ASP A 148 -3.37 -14.33 7.35
C ASP A 148 -2.13 -13.86 6.59
N GLU A 149 -1.23 -14.78 6.23
CA GLU A 149 -0.01 -14.50 5.46
C GLU A 149 -0.27 -13.78 4.11
N HIS A 150 -1.51 -13.79 3.60
CA HIS A 150 -1.88 -13.06 2.37
C HIS A 150 -2.35 -11.64 2.61
N SER A 151 -2.54 -11.26 3.87
CA SER A 151 -3.00 -9.92 4.21
C SER A 151 -1.90 -8.87 4.02
N HIS A 152 -0.64 -9.12 4.38
CA HIS A 152 0.44 -8.11 4.27
C HIS A 152 0.66 -7.60 2.85
N ALA A 153 0.80 -8.52 1.89
CA ALA A 153 0.93 -8.16 0.48
C ALA A 153 -0.29 -7.37 -0.03
N ALA A 154 -1.50 -7.77 0.38
CA ALA A 154 -2.74 -7.09 0.00
C ALA A 154 -2.87 -5.71 0.69
N ASP A 155 -2.39 -5.58 1.92
CA ASP A 155 -2.38 -4.36 2.72
C ASP A 155 -1.43 -3.34 2.08
N ALA A 156 -0.22 -3.74 1.70
CA ALA A 156 0.70 -2.92 0.93
C ALA A 156 0.09 -2.48 -0.41
N PHE A 157 -0.60 -3.38 -1.13
CA PHE A 157 -1.28 -3.03 -2.38
C PHE A 157 -2.47 -2.08 -2.16
N ARG A 158 -3.16 -2.17 -1.02
CA ARG A 158 -4.23 -1.23 -0.66
C ARG A 158 -3.69 0.18 -0.49
N GLN A 159 -2.44 0.37 -0.05
CA GLN A 159 -1.82 1.70 0.02
C GLN A 159 -1.75 2.35 -1.37
N PHE A 160 -1.44 1.57 -2.41
CA PHE A 160 -1.50 2.02 -3.79
C PHE A 160 -2.92 2.39 -4.22
N ALA A 161 -3.89 1.51 -3.96
CA ALA A 161 -5.28 1.75 -4.35
C ALA A 161 -5.88 3.00 -3.69
N GLN A 162 -5.51 3.26 -2.42
CA GLN A 162 -5.88 4.48 -1.70
C GLN A 162 -5.33 5.71 -2.38
N ARG A 163 -4.02 5.71 -2.66
CA ARG A 163 -3.39 6.86 -3.29
C ARG A 163 -3.97 7.14 -4.67
N PHE A 164 -4.28 6.09 -5.44
CA PHE A 164 -4.90 6.22 -6.76
C PHE A 164 -6.30 6.83 -6.70
N ASP A 165 -7.15 6.37 -5.78
CA ASP A 165 -8.50 6.96 -5.58
C ASP A 165 -8.41 8.45 -5.21
N ASP A 166 -7.47 8.84 -4.36
CA ASP A 166 -7.24 10.25 -4.04
C ASP A 166 -6.83 11.07 -5.28
N VAL A 167 -5.99 10.52 -6.17
CA VAL A 167 -5.65 11.19 -7.45
C VAL A 167 -6.91 11.32 -8.31
N LEU A 168 -7.69 10.26 -8.47
CA LEU A 168 -8.89 10.29 -9.31
C LEU A 168 -9.92 11.29 -8.79
N ARG A 169 -10.17 11.32 -7.48
CA ARG A 169 -11.08 12.27 -6.83
C ARG A 169 -10.59 13.71 -6.93
N ALA A 170 -9.28 13.94 -6.84
CA ALA A 170 -8.72 15.28 -7.03
C ALA A 170 -8.87 15.76 -8.48
N GLN A 171 -8.79 14.86 -9.47
CA GLN A 171 -9.02 15.18 -10.88
C GLN A 171 -10.51 15.39 -11.20
N HIS A 172 -11.41 14.70 -10.50
CA HIS A 172 -12.86 14.80 -10.66
C HIS A 172 -13.54 15.14 -9.32
N PRO A 173 -13.39 16.38 -8.81
CA PRO A 173 -13.98 16.76 -7.55
C PRO A 173 -15.50 16.62 -7.62
N PRO A 174 -16.16 16.11 -6.55
CA PRO A 174 -17.60 15.94 -6.55
C PRO A 174 -18.28 17.29 -6.82
N SER A 175 -19.15 17.31 -7.82
CA SER A 175 -19.98 18.47 -8.16
C SER A 175 -20.69 18.95 -6.89
N LYS A 176 -20.48 20.22 -6.50
CA LYS A 176 -21.22 20.84 -5.39
C LYS A 176 -22.70 20.68 -5.69
N ARG A 177 -23.39 19.83 -4.93
CA ARG A 177 -24.87 19.77 -4.94
C ARG A 177 -25.37 21.19 -4.73
N ARG A 178 -25.97 21.78 -5.77
CA ARG A 178 -26.73 23.03 -5.61
C ARG A 178 -27.81 22.75 -4.57
N ALA A 179 -27.82 23.54 -3.50
CA ALA A 179 -28.88 23.47 -2.51
C ALA A 179 -30.22 23.60 -3.24
N ALA A 180 -31.05 22.56 -3.15
CA ALA A 180 -32.39 22.59 -3.71
C ALA A 180 -33.21 23.58 -2.86
N ASN A 181 -33.35 24.81 -3.35
CA ASN A 181 -34.32 25.78 -2.85
C ASN A 181 -35.71 25.19 -3.07
N HIS A 182 -36.22 24.46 -2.08
CA HIS A 182 -37.64 24.15 -2.00
C HIS A 182 -38.37 25.44 -1.64
N ARG A 183 -38.99 26.08 -2.63
CA ARG A 183 -40.06 27.04 -2.38
C ARG A 183 -41.32 26.23 -2.07
N VAL A 184 -41.75 26.30 -0.83
CA VAL A 184 -43.08 25.87 -0.41
C VAL A 184 -44.07 26.92 -0.92
N VAL A 185 -45.13 26.47 -1.58
CA VAL A 185 -46.37 27.25 -1.83
C VAL A 185 -47.42 26.73 -0.87
#